data_AF-A0A946A4V1-F1
#
_entry.id   AF-A0A946A4V1-F1
#
_cell.length_a   1.000
_cell.length_b   1.000
_cell.length_c   1.000
_cell.angle_alpha   90.00
_cell.angle_beta   90.00
_cell.angle_gamma   90.00
#
_symmetry.space_group_name_H-M   'P 1'
#
loop_
_entity.id
_entity.type
_entity.pdbx_description
1 polymer ?
#
loop_
_entity_poly.entity_id
_entity_poly.type
_entity_poly.pdbx_seq_one_letter_code
_entity_poly.pdbx_strand_id
1 'polypeptide(L)'
;MNIKLIKEKWIKFYKRGFFTGLFVLFFICVIDQILQTPFFFNKLNSNNFMLTISLIFFGSVFCGIVSFIFLILFSFITVPKE
;
A
#
# COMPACT_ATOMS: atom_id res chain seq x y z
N MET A 1 -1.60 21.81 13.49
CA MET A 1 -2.12 20.50 13.06
C MET A 1 -3.57 20.66 12.61
N ASN A 2 -3.86 20.49 11.32
CA ASN A 2 -5.22 20.61 10.81
C ASN A 2 -6.02 19.31 11.06
N ILE A 3 -6.58 19.18 12.27
CA ILE A 3 -7.34 18.00 12.72
C ILE A 3 -8.57 17.73 11.84
N LYS A 4 -9.22 18.79 11.34
CA LYS A 4 -10.38 18.71 10.44
C LYS A 4 -10.01 17.98 9.15
N LEU A 5 -8.84 18.30 8.59
CA LEU A 5 -8.33 17.67 7.37
C LEU A 5 -8.05 16.17 7.56
N ILE A 6 -7.49 15.77 8.71
CA ILE A 6 -7.29 14.34 9.04
C ILE A 6 -8.65 13.64 9.12
N LYS A 7 -9.60 14.19 9.90
CA LYS A 7 -10.91 13.56 10.15
C LYS A 7 -11.73 13.36 8.87
N GLU A 8 -11.62 14.27 7.91
CA GLU A 8 -12.37 14.18 6.65
C GLU A 8 -11.68 13.32 5.59
N LYS A 9 -10.33 13.34 5.54
CA LYS A 9 -9.58 12.75 4.42
C LYS A 9 -8.85 11.44 4.75
N TRP A 10 -8.78 11.01 6.02
CA TRP A 10 -8.02 9.82 6.41
C TRP A 10 -8.41 8.57 5.62
N ILE A 11 -9.71 8.30 5.49
CA ILE A 11 -10.19 7.10 4.79
C ILE A 11 -9.88 7.14 3.30
N LYS A 12 -9.91 8.34 2.69
CA LYS A 12 -9.57 8.54 1.28
C LYS A 12 -8.08 8.28 1.03
N PHE A 13 -7.20 8.80 1.90
CA PHE A 13 -5.76 8.58 1.80
C PHE A 13 -5.39 7.11 2.06
N TYR A 14 -5.96 6.49 3.09
CA TYR A 14 -5.74 5.08 3.39
C TYR A 14 -6.18 4.19 2.23
N LYS A 15 -7.42 4.35 1.74
CA LYS A 15 -7.94 3.54 0.62
C LYS A 15 -7.09 3.70 -0.63
N ARG A 16 -6.68 4.94 -0.96
CA ARG A 16 -5.81 5.18 -2.12
C ARG A 16 -4.47 4.47 -1.96
N GLY A 17 -3.81 4.61 -0.81
CA GLY A 17 -2.55 3.92 -0.51
C GLY A 17 -2.66 2.40 -0.58
N PHE A 18 -3.74 1.85 -0.02
CA PHE A 18 -4.03 0.42 -0.07
C PHE A 18 -4.20 -0.09 -1.50
N PHE A 19 -5.04 0.55 -2.31
CA PHE A 19 -5.29 0.12 -3.69
C PHE A 19 -4.05 0.29 -4.58
N THR A 20 -3.31 1.38 -4.42
CA THR A 20 -2.05 1.57 -5.15
C THR A 20 -1.02 0.52 -4.75
N GLY A 21 -0.88 0.23 -3.45
CA GLY A 21 0.00 -0.84 -2.96
C GLY A 21 -0.38 -2.21 -3.52
N LEU A 22 -1.67 -2.54 -3.52
CA LEU A 22 -2.19 -3.81 -4.05
C LEU A 22 -1.88 -3.95 -5.54
N PHE A 23 -2.16 -2.91 -6.32
CA PHE A 23 -1.90 -2.92 -7.75
C PHE A 23 -0.40 -3.08 -8.07
N VAL A 24 0.47 -2.33 -7.38
CA VAL A 24 1.91 -2.37 -7.59
C VAL A 24 2.50 -3.71 -7.18
N LEU A 25 2.16 -4.22 -5.99
CA LEU A 25 2.67 -5.51 -5.51
C LEU A 25 2.18 -6.67 -6.37
N PHE A 26 0.93 -6.63 -6.82
CA PHE A 26 0.40 -7.62 -7.75
C PHE A 26 1.12 -7.56 -9.09
N PHE A 27 1.35 -6.37 -9.64
CA PHE A 27 2.07 -6.18 -10.89
C PHE A 27 3.51 -6.70 -10.82
N ILE A 28 4.23 -6.42 -9.72
CA ILE A 28 5.58 -6.96 -9.48
C ILE A 28 5.55 -8.48 -9.43
N CYS A 29 4.58 -9.06 -8.73
CA CYS A 29 4.42 -10.52 -8.67
C CYS A 29 4.20 -11.12 -10.07
N VAL A 30 3.35 -10.52 -10.91
CA VAL A 30 3.13 -10.95 -12.30
C VAL A 30 4.43 -10.92 -13.10
N ILE A 31 5.22 -9.84 -12.99
CA ILE A 31 6.52 -9.75 -13.67
C ILE A 31 7.45 -10.88 -13.21
N ASP A 32 7.58 -11.10 -11.90
CA ASP A 32 8.40 -12.18 -11.35
C ASP A 32 7.94 -13.57 -11.82
N GLN A 33 6.63 -13.77 -12.02
CA GLN A 33 6.11 -15.01 -12.60
C GLN A 33 6.47 -15.20 -14.07
N ILE A 34 6.82 -14.15 -14.82
CA ILE A 34 7.25 -14.25 -16.22
C ILE A 34 8.76 -14.49 -16.33
N LEU A 35 9.56 -13.89 -15.44
CA LEU A 35 11.02 -14.04 -15.44
C LEU A 35 11.46 -15.49 -15.21
N GLN A 36 12.60 -15.88 -15.79
CA GLN A 36 13.20 -17.20 -15.55
C GLN A 36 13.71 -17.34 -14.10
N THR A 37 14.38 -16.30 -13.61
CA THR A 37 14.85 -16.18 -12.23
C THR A 37 14.10 -15.04 -11.53
N PRO A 38 13.20 -15.33 -10.59
CA PRO A 38 12.43 -14.29 -9.89
C PRO A 38 13.31 -13.49 -8.91
N PHE A 39 12.96 -12.22 -8.66
CA PHE A 39 13.70 -11.34 -7.76
C PHE A 39 13.06 -11.15 -6.38
N PHE A 40 11.73 -10.99 -6.31
CA PHE A 40 11.02 -10.71 -5.06
C PHE A 40 10.14 -11.87 -4.61
N PHE A 41 9.33 -12.39 -5.52
CA PHE A 41 8.38 -13.47 -5.26
C PHE A 41 8.84 -14.77 -5.91
N ASN A 42 8.92 -15.84 -5.12
CA ASN A 42 9.16 -17.18 -5.66
C ASN A 42 8.12 -17.55 -6.73
N LYS A 43 8.49 -18.44 -7.65
CA LYS A 43 7.55 -19.00 -8.62
C LYS A 43 6.36 -19.62 -7.87
N LEU A 44 5.16 -19.25 -8.30
CA LEU A 44 3.93 -19.69 -7.69
C LEU A 44 3.70 -21.18 -7.99
N ASN A 45 3.37 -21.91 -6.93
CA ASN A 45 2.92 -23.29 -6.95
C ASN A 45 1.83 -23.46 -5.88
N SER A 46 1.15 -24.60 -5.85
CA SER A 46 0.05 -24.87 -4.90
C SER A 46 0.41 -24.60 -3.44
N ASN A 47 1.65 -24.88 -3.05
CA ASN A 47 2.12 -24.77 -1.66
C ASN A 47 2.36 -23.33 -1.19
N ASN A 48 2.75 -22.41 -2.09
CA ASN A 48 3.14 -21.03 -1.72
C ASN A 48 2.16 -19.96 -2.24
N PHE A 49 1.15 -20.36 -3.01
CA PHE A 49 0.14 -19.46 -3.59
C PHE A 49 -0.59 -18.65 -2.52
N MET A 50 -1.12 -19.34 -1.48
CA MET A 50 -1.87 -18.67 -0.42
C MET A 50 -1.00 -17.69 0.36
N LEU A 51 0.24 -18.10 0.68
CA LEU A 51 1.20 -17.26 1.39
C LEU A 51 1.54 -15.99 0.58
N THR A 52 1.72 -16.14 -0.74
CA THR A 52 2.03 -15.01 -1.62
C THR A 52 0.88 -14.01 -1.69
N ILE A 53 -0.37 -14.48 -1.80
CA ILE A 53 -1.55 -13.62 -1.77
C ILE A 53 -1.67 -12.90 -0.43
N SER A 54 -1.48 -13.62 0.68
CA SER A 54 -1.51 -13.03 2.02
C SER A 54 -0.42 -11.96 2.19
N LEU A 55 0.78 -12.17 1.62
CA LEU A 55 1.88 -11.21 1.67
C LEU A 55 1.56 -9.95 0.85
N ILE A 56 1.03 -10.10 -0.36
CA ILE A 56 0.58 -8.97 -1.19
C ILE A 56 -0.50 -8.16 -0.46
N PHE A 57 -1.50 -8.85 0.11
CA PHE A 57 -2.57 -8.20 0.85
C PHE A 57 -2.04 -7.45 2.09
N PHE A 58 -1.19 -8.09 2.88
CA PHE A 58 -0.61 -7.47 4.08
C PHE A 58 0.32 -6.29 3.75
N GLY A 59 1.15 -6.43 2.70
CA GLY A 59 1.97 -5.33 2.18
C GLY A 59 1.12 -4.15 1.73
N SER A 60 -0.04 -4.42 1.12
CA SER A 60 -0.99 -3.37 0.70
C SER A 60 -1.61 -2.64 1.89
N VAL A 61 -1.95 -3.36 2.97
CA VAL A 61 -2.41 -2.75 4.23
C VAL A 61 -1.33 -1.81 4.77
N PHE A 62 -0.06 -2.23 4.76
CA PHE A 62 1.05 -1.38 5.18
C PHE A 62 1.19 -0.12 4.31
N CYS A 63 1.06 -0.20 2.98
CA CYS A 63 1.03 0.98 2.10
C CYS A 63 -0.11 1.96 2.43
N GLY A 64 -1.28 1.45 2.83
CA GLY A 64 -2.39 2.26 3.32
C GLY A 64 -2.03 3.03 4.59
N ILE A 65 -1.39 2.36 5.56
CA ILE A 65 -0.91 2.97 6.81
C ILE A 65 0.15 4.03 6.52
N VAL A 66 1.13 3.75 5.67
CA VAL A 66 2.17 4.72 5.26
C VAL A 66 1.54 5.96 4.63
N SER A 67 0.54 5.79 3.77
CA SER A 67 -0.19 6.91 3.15
C SER A 67 -0.95 7.75 4.19
N PHE A 68 -1.43 7.11 5.25
CA PHE A 68 -2.05 7.80 6.38
C PHE A 68 -1.01 8.57 7.21
N ILE A 69 0.19 8.02 7.45
CA ILE A 69 1.30 8.73 8.10
C ILE A 69 1.69 9.98 7.30
N PHE A 70 1.75 9.88 5.97
CA PHE A 70 1.98 11.05 5.11
C PHE A 70 0.90 12.12 5.30
N LEU A 71 -0.38 11.75 5.41
CA LEU A 71 -1.46 12.69 5.69
C LEU A 71 -1.24 13.43 7.02
N ILE A 72 -0.81 12.72 8.06
CA ILE A 72 -0.48 13.33 9.36
C ILE A 72 0.65 14.35 9.19
N LEU A 73 1.75 13.99 8.53
CA LEU A 73 2.87 14.92 8.26
C LEU A 73 2.41 16.15 7.47
N PHE A 74 1.61 15.96 6.42
CA PHE A 74 1.04 17.08 5.65
C PHE A 74 0.15 17.97 6.51
N SER A 75 -0.62 17.41 7.45
CA SER A 75 -1.49 18.18 8.35
C SER A 75 -0.72 19.05 9.35
N PHE A 76 0.54 18.72 9.62
CA PHE A 76 1.45 19.55 10.42
C PHE A 76 2.02 20.70 9.60
N ILE A 77 2.42 20.42 8.35
CA ILE A 77 3.03 21.41 7.44
C ILE A 77 1.98 22.40 6.90
N THR A 78 0.74 21.96 6.70
CA THR A 78 -0.34 22.86 6.26
C THR A 78 -0.74 23.78 7.41
N VAL A 79 -0.39 25.06 7.27
CA VAL A 79 -0.91 26.15 8.09
C VAL A 79 -2.44 26.15 7.96
N PRO A 80 -3.21 26.15 9.07
CA PRO A 80 -4.64 26.34 9.00
C PRO A 80 -4.89 27.72 8.37
N LYS A 81 -5.41 27.73 7.14
CA LYS A 81 -6.02 28.93 6.59
C LYS A 81 -7.35 29.08 7.31
N GLU A 82 -7.42 30.05 8.22
CA GLU A 82 -8.69 30.59 8.71
C GLU A 82 -9.56 31.07 7.54
#